data_AF-A0A518FJ93-F1
#
_entry.id   AF-A0A518FJ93-F1
#
_cell.length_a   1.000
_cell.length_b   1.000
_cell.length_c   1.000
_cell.angle_alpha   90.00
_cell.angle_beta   90.00
_cell.angle_gamma   90.00
#
_symmetry.space_group_name_H-M   'P 1'
#
loop_
_entity.id
_entity.type
_entity.pdbx_description
1 polymer ?
#
loop_
_entity_poly.entity_id
_entity_poly.type
_entity_poly.pdbx_seq_one_letter_code
_entity_poly.pdbx_strand_id
1 'polypeptide(L)'
;MLKMFKEHILKFGLVLVLPIFILLLPVTLPLIGIQLKRDQKRKRTLAERFVCVECGEVIGLEAIRLADERWSKIVEKILSENNTEIRLRLVRTVDAICPHCGCQYCYREEEQTFVVQEVSPEWKRLEQRQDAEERI
;
A
#
# COMPACT_ATOMS: atom_id res chain seq x y z
N MET A 1 38.52 22.95 -23.02
CA MET A 1 39.08 22.89 -21.65
C MET A 1 38.03 22.70 -20.55
N LEU A 2 36.89 23.43 -20.53
CA LEU A 2 35.86 23.25 -19.47
C LEU A 2 35.21 21.85 -19.39
N LYS A 3 35.08 21.11 -20.52
CA LYS A 3 34.42 19.80 -20.54
C LYS A 3 35.17 18.72 -19.73
N MET A 4 36.51 18.71 -19.81
CA MET A 4 37.34 17.73 -19.08
C MET A 4 37.30 17.95 -17.56
N PHE A 5 37.26 19.20 -17.10
CA PHE A 5 37.20 19.51 -15.67
C PHE A 5 35.88 19.05 -15.04
N LYS A 6 34.78 19.18 -15.79
CA LYS A 6 33.45 18.76 -15.33
C LYS A 6 33.36 17.24 -15.16
N GLU A 7 33.95 16.46 -16.06
CA GLU A 7 34.00 14.99 -15.96
C GLU A 7 34.85 14.49 -14.80
N HIS A 8 36.00 15.14 -14.53
CA HIS A 8 36.83 14.78 -13.38
C HIS A 8 36.16 15.16 -12.06
N ILE A 9 35.56 16.35 -11.94
CA ILE A 9 34.80 16.75 -10.74
C ILE A 9 33.60 15.82 -10.52
N LEU A 10 32.90 15.41 -11.58
CA LEU A 10 31.77 14.48 -11.47
C LEU A 10 32.23 13.08 -11.01
N LYS A 11 33.35 12.58 -11.52
CA LYS A 11 33.93 11.29 -11.12
C LYS A 11 34.44 11.32 -9.68
N PHE A 12 35.14 12.37 -9.28
CA PHE A 12 35.62 12.54 -7.90
C PHE A 12 34.45 12.70 -6.91
N GLY A 13 33.42 13.47 -7.29
CA GLY A 13 32.18 13.58 -6.52
C GLY A 13 31.48 12.23 -6.37
N LEU A 14 31.39 11.43 -7.44
CA LEU A 14 30.80 10.09 -7.40
C LEU A 14 31.59 9.15 -6.47
N VAL A 15 32.93 9.18 -6.54
CA VAL A 15 33.81 8.35 -5.70
C VAL A 15 33.71 8.70 -4.21
N LEU A 16 33.39 9.96 -3.87
CA LEU A 16 33.14 10.39 -2.48
C LEU A 16 31.70 10.14 -2.02
N VAL A 17 30.71 10.31 -2.90
CA VAL A 17 29.28 10.13 -2.57
C VAL A 17 28.91 8.65 -2.42
N LEU A 18 29.49 7.76 -3.23
CA LEU A 18 29.23 6.32 -3.18
C LEU A 18 29.53 5.70 -1.80
N PRO A 19 30.71 5.88 -1.17
CA PRO A 19 30.98 5.33 0.15
C PRO A 19 30.08 5.93 1.23
N ILE A 20 29.69 7.20 1.10
CA ILE A 20 28.73 7.84 2.02
C ILE A 20 27.36 7.12 1.93
N PHE A 21 26.87 6.85 0.72
CA PHE A 21 25.63 6.09 0.52
C PHE A 21 25.73 4.66 1.07
N ILE A 22 26.85 3.97 0.84
CA ILE A 22 27.09 2.62 1.37
C ILE A 22 27.12 2.64 2.90
N LEU A 23 27.71 3.67 3.51
CA LEU A 23 27.77 3.84 4.96
C LEU A 23 26.39 4.19 5.56
N LEU A 24 25.55 4.92 4.82
CA LEU A 24 24.20 5.30 5.24
C LEU A 24 23.18 4.16 5.07
N LEU A 25 23.37 3.28 4.08
CA LEU A 25 22.50 2.14 3.79
C LEU A 25 22.13 1.28 5.02
N PRO A 26 23.09 0.85 5.87
CA PRO A 26 22.78 0.07 7.08
C PRO A 26 21.99 0.87 8.14
N VAL A 27 21.95 2.20 8.04
CA VAL A 27 21.16 3.07 8.93
C VAL A 27 19.77 3.34 8.34
N THR A 28 19.66 3.55 7.02
CA THR A 28 18.38 3.82 6.37
C THR A 28 17.45 2.62 6.35
N LEU A 29 17.98 1.41 6.16
CA LEU A 29 17.19 0.16 6.16
C LEU A 29 16.41 -0.07 7.47
N PRO A 30 17.03 -0.04 8.67
CA PRO A 30 16.30 -0.24 9.92
C PRO A 30 15.31 0.90 10.19
N LEU A 31 15.62 2.14 9.78
CA LEU A 31 14.70 3.27 9.93
C LEU A 31 13.39 3.04 9.17
N ILE A 32 13.44 2.55 7.93
CA ILE A 32 12.25 2.22 7.14
C ILE A 32 11.43 1.13 7.83
N GLY A 33 12.09 0.07 8.33
CA GLY A 33 11.42 -1.01 9.05
C GLY A 33 10.72 -0.58 10.33
N ILE A 34 11.34 0.34 11.10
CA ILE A 34 10.74 0.90 12.31
C ILE A 34 9.51 1.75 11.99
N GLN A 35 9.55 2.55 10.91
CA GLN A 35 8.41 3.35 10.48
C GLN A 35 7.23 2.47 10.08
N LEU A 36 7.45 1.45 9.23
CA LEU A 36 6.43 0.48 8.86
C LEU A 36 5.75 -0.19 10.07
N LYS A 37 6.53 -0.60 11.07
CA LYS A 37 5.99 -1.17 12.31
C LYS A 37 5.17 -0.16 13.11
N ARG A 38 5.61 1.10 13.17
CA ARG A 38 4.88 2.17 13.86
C ARG A 38 3.56 2.46 13.18
N ASP A 39 3.54 2.49 11.85
CA ASP A 39 2.31 2.77 11.09
C ASP A 39 1.30 1.64 11.23
N GLN A 40 1.76 0.39 11.19
CA GLN A 40 0.90 -0.76 11.51
C GLN A 40 0.34 -0.68 12.93
N LYS A 41 1.18 -0.33 13.91
CA LYS A 41 0.72 -0.18 15.30
C LYS A 41 -0.31 0.94 15.43
N ARG A 42 -0.09 2.08 14.77
CA ARG A 42 -1.03 3.22 14.73
C ARG A 42 -2.37 2.81 14.12
N LYS A 43 -2.37 2.13 12.97
CA LYS A 43 -3.59 1.61 12.33
C LYS A 43 -4.37 0.68 13.28
N ARG A 44 -3.68 -0.23 13.97
CA ARG A 44 -4.29 -1.14 14.95
C ARG A 44 -4.92 -0.38 16.12
N THR A 45 -4.18 0.52 16.74
CA THR A 45 -4.70 1.34 17.85
C THR A 45 -5.86 2.25 17.40
N LEU A 46 -5.84 2.72 16.16
CA LEU A 46 -6.97 3.46 15.61
C LEU A 46 -8.19 2.55 15.45
N ALA A 47 -8.03 1.37 14.87
CA ALA A 47 -9.14 0.44 14.62
C ALA A 47 -9.84 -0.01 15.90
N GLU A 48 -9.09 -0.16 17.01
CA GLU A 48 -9.65 -0.49 18.34
C GLU A 48 -10.68 0.52 18.85
N ARG A 49 -10.60 1.78 18.43
CA ARG A 49 -11.49 2.86 18.88
C ARG A 49 -12.32 3.48 17.76
N PHE A 50 -12.12 3.04 16.52
CA PHE A 50 -12.76 3.63 15.36
C PHE A 50 -14.20 3.12 15.26
N VAL A 51 -15.13 4.07 15.23
CA VAL A 51 -16.56 3.80 15.07
C VAL A 51 -16.89 3.80 13.59
N CYS A 52 -17.55 2.74 13.14
CA CYS A 52 -18.02 2.62 11.77
C CYS A 52 -19.00 3.75 11.46
N VAL A 53 -18.77 4.48 10.37
CA VAL A 53 -19.65 5.60 9.96
C VAL A 53 -21.03 5.14 9.47
N GLU A 54 -21.13 3.88 9.02
CA GLU A 54 -22.37 3.31 8.49
C GLU A 54 -23.24 2.67 9.60
N CYS A 55 -22.66 1.83 10.46
CA CYS A 55 -23.42 1.05 11.44
C CYS A 55 -23.24 1.50 12.89
N GLY A 56 -22.37 2.47 13.17
CA GLY A 56 -22.14 3.01 14.52
C GLY A 56 -21.40 2.07 15.49
N GLU A 57 -21.03 0.87 15.05
CA GLU A 57 -20.28 -0.09 15.87
C GLU A 57 -18.76 0.11 15.78
N VAL A 58 -18.06 -0.23 16.86
CA VAL A 58 -16.59 -0.19 16.88
C VAL A 58 -16.04 -1.32 16.01
N ILE A 59 -15.20 -0.98 15.03
CA ILE A 59 -14.72 -1.96 14.03
C ILE A 59 -13.70 -2.95 14.63
N GLY A 60 -12.90 -2.48 15.60
CA GLY A 60 -11.90 -3.28 16.29
C GLY A 60 -10.75 -3.79 15.40
N LEU A 61 -9.87 -4.60 15.98
CA LEU A 61 -8.77 -5.26 15.26
C LEU A 61 -9.25 -6.25 14.20
N GLU A 62 -10.45 -6.80 14.39
CA GLU A 62 -11.07 -7.74 13.46
C GLU A 62 -11.22 -7.13 12.07
N ALA A 63 -11.47 -5.82 12.00
CA ALA A 63 -11.62 -5.13 10.73
C ALA A 63 -10.35 -5.13 9.86
N ILE A 64 -9.19 -5.03 10.50
CA ILE A 64 -7.89 -5.13 9.79
C ILE A 64 -7.65 -6.58 9.36
N ARG A 65 -7.98 -7.54 10.23
CA ARG A 65 -7.80 -8.98 9.93
C ARG A 65 -8.63 -9.40 8.72
N LEU A 66 -9.89 -8.95 8.64
CA LEU A 66 -10.76 -9.18 7.48
C LEU A 66 -10.19 -8.57 6.20
N ALA A 67 -9.62 -7.36 6.28
CA ALA A 67 -8.96 -6.73 5.13
C ALA A 67 -7.70 -7.52 4.69
N ASP A 68 -6.88 -7.98 5.64
CA ASP A 68 -5.68 -8.79 5.38
C ASP A 68 -6.03 -10.13 4.73
N GLU A 69 -7.06 -10.82 5.24
CA GLU A 69 -7.53 -12.09 4.70
C GLU A 69 -8.09 -11.92 3.28
N ARG A 70 -8.94 -10.91 3.07
CA ARG A 70 -9.49 -10.60 1.75
C ARG A 70 -8.39 -10.28 0.75
N TRP A 71 -7.41 -9.47 1.14
CA TRP A 71 -6.27 -9.14 0.31
C TRP A 71 -5.45 -10.38 -0.05
N SER A 72 -5.17 -11.25 0.93
CA SER A 72 -4.41 -12.47 0.70
C SER A 72 -5.09 -13.38 -0.32
N LYS A 73 -6.42 -13.53 -0.25
CA LYS A 73 -7.21 -14.29 -1.24
C LYS A 73 -7.14 -13.67 -2.64
N ILE A 74 -7.19 -12.34 -2.75
CA ILE A 74 -7.06 -11.64 -4.04
C ILE A 74 -5.67 -11.87 -4.63
N VAL A 75 -4.62 -11.72 -3.83
CA VAL A 75 -3.23 -11.95 -4.25
C VAL A 75 -3.04 -13.39 -4.70
N GLU A 76 -3.53 -14.36 -3.92
CA GLU A 76 -3.44 -15.79 -4.25
C GLU A 76 -4.15 -16.09 -5.58
N LYS A 77 -5.36 -15.58 -5.76
CA LYS A 77 -6.12 -15.74 -7.02
C LYS A 77 -5.35 -15.17 -8.22
N ILE A 78 -4.86 -13.93 -8.10
CA ILE A 78 -4.11 -13.27 -9.19
C ILE A 78 -2.83 -14.03 -9.52
N LEU A 79 -2.11 -14.52 -8.51
CA LEU A 79 -0.89 -15.31 -8.70
C LEU A 79 -1.19 -16.68 -9.33
N SER A 80 -2.29 -17.34 -8.95
CA SER A 80 -2.67 -18.62 -9.54
C SER A 80 -3.13 -18.51 -10.99
N GLU A 81 -3.78 -17.40 -11.34
CA GLU A 81 -4.32 -17.17 -12.69
C GLU A 81 -3.23 -16.63 -13.65
N ASN A 82 -2.28 -15.84 -13.14
CA ASN A 82 -1.18 -15.31 -13.93
C ASN A 82 0.05 -16.22 -13.83
N ASN A 83 0.02 -17.29 -14.62
CA ASN A 83 1.11 -18.28 -14.74
C ASN A 83 2.27 -17.81 -15.66
N THR A 84 2.28 -16.54 -16.06
CA THR A 84 3.14 -16.00 -17.13
C THR A 84 3.97 -14.82 -16.63
N GLU A 85 5.18 -14.66 -17.18
CA GLU A 85 6.28 -13.69 -16.91
C GLU A 85 5.94 -12.19 -16.72
N ILE A 86 4.67 -11.84 -16.58
CA ILE A 86 4.17 -10.49 -16.40
C ILE A 86 4.44 -10.02 -14.97
N ARG A 87 5.21 -8.92 -14.86
CA ARG A 87 5.46 -8.25 -13.58
C ARG A 87 4.24 -7.42 -13.19
N LEU A 88 3.38 -7.98 -12.34
CA LEU A 88 2.23 -7.28 -11.77
C LEU A 88 2.63 -6.48 -10.52
N ARG A 89 2.15 -5.24 -10.42
CA ARG A 89 2.25 -4.42 -9.20
C ARG A 89 0.91 -4.46 -8.47
N LEU A 90 0.84 -5.23 -7.39
CA LEU A 90 -0.34 -5.29 -6.53
C LEU A 90 -0.31 -4.15 -5.52
N VAL A 91 -1.33 -3.29 -5.57
CA VAL A 91 -1.49 -2.16 -4.65
C VAL A 91 -2.72 -2.42 -3.78
N ARG A 92 -2.51 -2.47 -2.46
CA ARG A 92 -3.60 -2.63 -1.50
C ARG A 92 -4.37 -1.33 -1.35
N THR A 93 -5.66 -1.35 -1.69
CA THR A 93 -6.54 -0.18 -1.62
C THR A 93 -7.44 -0.15 -0.39
N VAL A 94 -7.57 -1.28 0.32
CA VAL A 94 -8.42 -1.44 1.51
C VAL A 94 -7.56 -1.77 2.72
N ASP A 95 -7.63 -0.95 3.77
CA ASP A 95 -6.88 -1.14 5.01
C ASP A 95 -7.71 -1.79 6.11
N ALA A 96 -9.02 -1.54 6.15
CA ALA A 96 -9.94 -2.11 7.14
C ALA A 96 -11.32 -2.38 6.53
N ILE A 97 -12.01 -3.41 7.02
CA ILE A 97 -13.38 -3.76 6.63
C ILE A 97 -14.22 -3.94 7.89
N CYS A 98 -15.31 -3.21 8.05
CA CYS A 98 -16.17 -3.37 9.22
C CYS A 98 -16.74 -4.81 9.31
N PRO A 99 -16.54 -5.54 10.42
CA PRO A 99 -17.05 -6.91 10.56
C PRO A 99 -18.59 -6.98 10.62
N HIS A 100 -19.26 -5.88 10.96
CA HIS A 100 -20.71 -5.83 11.13
C HIS A 100 -21.48 -5.52 9.84
N CYS A 101 -21.04 -4.50 9.09
CA CYS A 101 -21.74 -4.03 7.88
C CYS A 101 -20.94 -4.24 6.59
N GLY A 102 -19.67 -4.66 6.67
CA GLY A 102 -18.82 -4.86 5.48
C GLY A 102 -18.30 -3.57 4.83
N CYS A 103 -18.56 -2.40 5.43
CA CYS A 103 -18.04 -1.12 4.92
C CYS A 103 -16.51 -1.14 4.86
N GLN A 104 -15.95 -0.68 3.74
CA GLN A 104 -14.52 -0.74 3.45
C GLN A 104 -13.89 0.63 3.68
N TYR A 105 -12.72 0.63 4.30
CA TYR A 105 -11.99 1.83 4.67
C TYR A 105 -10.57 1.78 4.12
N CYS A 106 -10.07 2.93 3.68
CA CYS A 106 -8.65 3.16 3.45
C CYS A 106 -8.09 4.08 4.53
N TYR A 107 -6.84 3.85 4.90
CA TYR A 107 -6.15 4.68 5.87
C TYR A 107 -5.50 5.86 5.14
N ARG A 108 -5.93 7.08 5.49
CA ARG A 108 -5.33 8.31 4.96
C ARG A 108 -4.26 8.79 5.94
N GLU A 109 -3.01 8.76 5.50
CA GLU A 109 -1.86 9.10 6.34
C GLU A 109 -1.86 10.57 6.76
N GLU A 110 -2.29 11.47 5.87
CA GLU A 110 -2.40 12.92 6.10
C GLU A 110 -3.36 13.25 7.25
N GLU A 111 -4.49 12.55 7.31
CA GLU A 111 -5.53 12.75 8.33
C GLU A 111 -5.38 11.78 9.52
N GLN A 112 -4.42 10.84 9.44
CA GLN A 112 -4.20 9.77 10.42
C GLN A 112 -5.47 9.01 10.81
N THR A 113 -6.39 8.84 9.85
CA THR A 113 -7.71 8.25 10.10
C THR A 113 -8.13 7.29 9.00
N PHE A 114 -9.17 6.50 9.28
CA PHE A 114 -9.87 5.71 8.28
C PHE A 114 -10.91 6.56 7.57
N VAL A 115 -10.86 6.57 6.25
CA VAL A 115 -11.87 7.19 5.40
C VAL A 115 -12.57 6.09 4.62
N VAL A 116 -13.87 6.26 4.37
CA VAL A 116 -14.64 5.30 3.58
C VAL A 116 -14.00 5.21 2.20
N GLN A 117 -13.79 3.99 1.73
CA GLN A 117 -13.30 3.78 0.38
C GLN A 117 -14.41 4.20 -0.59
N GLU A 118 -14.24 5.37 -1.20
CA GLU A 118 -15.06 5.78 -2.33
C GLU A 118 -14.78 4.83 -3.50
N VAL A 119 -15.75 3.99 -3.84
CA VAL A 119 -15.71 3.22 -5.08
C VAL A 119 -15.86 4.23 -6.21
N SER A 120 -14.73 4.68 -6.78
CA SER A 120 -14.77 5.56 -7.94
C SER A 120 -15.67 4.94 -9.01
N PRO A 121 -16.66 5.68 -9.54
CA PRO A 121 -17.62 5.16 -10.50
C PRO A 121 -16.98 4.70 -11.83
N GLU A 122 -15.71 5.02 -12.07
CA GLU A 122 -14.97 4.55 -13.24
C GLU A 122 -14.70 3.04 -13.20
N TRP A 123 -14.44 2.47 -12.04
CA TRP A 123 -14.19 1.03 -11.90
C TRP A 123 -15.44 0.18 -12.14
N LYS A 124 -16.62 0.66 -11.71
CA LYS A 124 -17.91 0.00 -12.01
C LYS A 124 -18.18 -0.14 -13.51
N ARG A 125 -17.74 0.84 -14.32
CA ARG A 125 -17.89 0.80 -15.78
C ARG A 125 -16.96 -0.22 -16.44
N LEU A 126 -15.79 -0.49 -15.84
CA LEU A 126 -14.84 -1.49 -16.33
C LEU A 126 -15.26 -2.92 -15.93
N GLU A 127 -15.72 -3.11 -14.70
CA GLU A 127 -16.23 -4.39 -14.18
C GLU A 127 -17.47 -4.86 -14.98
N GLN A 128 -18.42 -3.95 -15.25
CA GLN A 128 -19.58 -4.24 -16.10
C GLN A 128 -19.21 -4.60 -17.55
N ARG A 129 -18.06 -4.13 -18.05
CA ARG A 129 -17.61 -4.43 -19.41
C ARG A 129 -17.00 -5.84 -19.50
N GLN A 130 -16.28 -6.27 -18.47
CA GLN A 130 -15.74 -7.63 -18.39
C GLN A 130 -16.84 -8.68 -18.26
N ASP A 131 -17.86 -8.44 -17.42
CA ASP A 131 -19.00 -9.34 -17.24
C ASP A 131 -19.87 -9.50 -18.51
N ALA A 132 -19.78 -8.55 -19.43
CA ALA A 132 -20.47 -8.57 -20.72
C ALA A 132 -19.64 -9.32 -21.79
N GLU A 133 -18.32 -9.25 -21.71
CA GLU A 133 -17.39 -9.96 -22.61
C GLU A 133 -17.32 -11.46 -22.28
N GLU A 134 -17.43 -11.85 -21.01
CA GLU A 134 -17.50 -13.27 -20.60
C GLU A 134 -18.85 -13.97 -20.93
N ARG A 135 -19.85 -13.23 -21.42
CA ARG A 135 -21.17 -13.76 -21.80
C ARG A 135 -21.37 -13.95 -23.31
N ILE A 136 -20.36 -13.69 -24.12
CA ILE A 136 -20.34 -13.92 -25.57
C ILE A 136 -19.47 -15.14 -25.86
#